data_AF-A0A5J4UQQ5-F1
#
_entry.id   AF-A0A5J4UQQ5-F1
#
_cell.length_a   1.000
_cell.length_b   1.000
_cell.length_c   1.000
_cell.angle_alpha   90.00
_cell.angle_beta   90.00
_cell.angle_gamma   90.00
#
_symmetry.space_group_name_H-M   'P 1'
#
loop_
_entity.id
_entity.type
_entity.pdbx_description
1 polymer ?
#
loop_
_entity_poly.entity_id
_entity_poly.type
_entity_poly.pdbx_seq_one_letter_code
_entity_poly.pdbx_strand_id
1 'polypeptide(L)'
;MATQKLSNDKPIQQINVKSITLEKGPKRKYTRKSKTDDKAKAIIDQMINEQTNEQTNEQIIEQSTEQTTEPSQRQIIEEKYDQTIHDLIDSEGDLETRISNQQLAYRLEKTREDNIFLEIMKPIAELYMQEQDSKTIIERVKDAMINTVNYTKIGQQEGKKQQITGKLIDFSLMNDDNLCVVDIDIHKDKSIEEIDKIRQNLIDTLPPNIGLVKTAHGGLHIYCNRNYYRLPSNRNVKVAVTDSFDIDVFAQMTKYKIENGLETKEIVQNRVVAPNTAIRETKNNQRITLKYEAVNDWENASHLASLREILDKWNIDIEMSYKDFAQQQHDRIYGVQIKDDGTIEQMNDELAQACVDGLKNLEIHNYPQPINMEVSLLSIFCGLYGITNESIRAEGMMNIRQFNKLSANADKNYGQASSNGERKPNPWILTKILRCHNKDYYEQIIKPLLKKNYEAKKKEKQILINQTLIPNKIDLTDDFTLLHIQQKAANGEYENEEQIVMDLTKIIAYYAGETEDVYMIKEFDAICGTLVIHHKLEGTIYKQLEK
;
A
#
# COMPACT_ATOMS: atom_id res chain seq x y z
N MET A 1 67.64 59.99 -50.13
CA MET A 1 68.13 60.61 -48.87
C MET A 1 67.09 60.32 -47.79
N ALA A 2 67.55 59.79 -46.66
CA ALA A 2 66.74 59.37 -45.52
C ALA A 2 66.04 60.55 -44.82
N THR A 3 64.85 60.35 -44.26
CA THR A 3 64.62 60.39 -42.80
C THR A 3 63.15 60.16 -42.40
N GLN A 4 63.02 59.55 -41.22
CA GLN A 4 61.86 59.16 -40.41
C GLN A 4 60.89 60.29 -40.00
N LYS A 5 59.63 59.93 -39.73
CA LYS A 5 58.94 59.93 -38.40
C LYS A 5 57.45 59.54 -38.59
N LEU A 6 56.95 58.48 -37.91
CA LEU A 6 56.20 58.49 -36.62
C LEU A 6 54.99 59.46 -36.67
N SER A 7 53.74 59.07 -36.43
CA SER A 7 53.19 58.20 -35.38
C SER A 7 51.79 57.68 -35.76
N ASN A 8 51.43 56.54 -35.18
CA ASN A 8 50.17 55.81 -35.29
C ASN A 8 48.96 56.58 -34.74
N ASP A 9 47.82 56.46 -35.45
CA ASP A 9 46.49 56.19 -34.90
C ASP A 9 45.56 55.71 -36.03
N LYS A 10 45.10 54.46 -35.97
CA LYS A 10 44.00 53.94 -36.81
C LYS A 10 43.15 52.93 -36.03
N PRO A 11 41.80 53.06 -36.08
CA PRO A 11 40.86 52.06 -35.59
C PRO A 11 40.64 50.97 -36.65
N ILE A 12 40.47 49.71 -36.24
CA ILE A 12 40.10 48.62 -37.16
C ILE A 12 38.57 48.49 -37.18
N GLN A 13 38.04 48.72 -38.38
CA GLN A 13 36.66 48.51 -38.81
C GLN A 13 36.30 47.03 -38.99
N GLN A 14 34.98 46.81 -38.86
CA GLN A 14 34.15 45.71 -39.39
C GLN A 14 34.75 44.93 -40.56
N ILE A 15 34.67 43.60 -40.46
CA ILE A 15 34.75 42.68 -41.60
C ILE A 15 33.38 42.05 -41.82
N ASN A 16 32.86 42.36 -43.01
CA ASN A 16 31.62 41.91 -43.61
C ASN A 16 31.98 40.78 -44.60
N VAL A 17 31.38 39.58 -44.50
CA VAL A 17 31.56 38.53 -45.53
C VAL A 17 30.23 37.83 -45.86
N LYS A 18 29.65 38.32 -46.96
CA LYS A 18 29.06 37.62 -48.12
C LYS A 18 28.21 36.36 -47.91
N SER A 19 26.94 36.53 -48.27
CA SER A 19 25.95 35.52 -48.67
C SER A 19 26.32 34.76 -49.95
N ILE A 20 26.09 33.44 -49.95
CA ILE A 20 25.91 32.61 -51.16
C ILE A 20 24.69 31.72 -50.94
N THR A 21 23.71 31.88 -51.83
CA THR A 21 22.48 31.11 -51.96
C THR A 21 22.78 29.77 -52.65
N LEU A 22 22.28 28.66 -52.12
CA LEU A 22 22.33 27.34 -52.77
C LEU A 22 20.92 26.81 -53.02
N GLU A 23 20.68 26.45 -54.27
CA GLU A 23 19.41 26.01 -54.85
C GLU A 23 18.87 24.70 -54.25
N LYS A 24 17.54 24.57 -54.27
CA LYS A 24 16.81 23.37 -53.85
C LYS A 24 17.03 22.21 -54.82
N GLY A 25 17.82 21.21 -54.41
CA GLY A 25 17.85 19.87 -55.01
C GLY A 25 16.66 18.99 -54.57
N PRO A 26 16.34 17.92 -55.31
CA PRO A 26 15.07 17.19 -55.18
C PRO A 26 14.99 16.34 -53.90
N LYS A 27 13.83 16.43 -53.24
CA LYS A 27 13.44 15.67 -52.03
C LYS A 27 13.53 14.16 -52.25
N ARG A 28 14.50 13.49 -51.62
CA ARG A 28 14.40 12.05 -51.32
C ARG A 28 13.57 11.87 -50.03
N LYS A 29 12.42 11.21 -50.14
CA LYS A 29 11.56 10.84 -48.99
C LYS A 29 12.26 9.74 -48.18
N TYR A 30 12.80 10.11 -47.01
CA TYR A 30 13.05 9.16 -45.93
C TYR A 30 11.88 9.25 -44.94
N THR A 31 11.04 8.22 -44.92
CA THR A 31 9.98 8.08 -43.91
C THR A 31 10.57 7.41 -42.68
N ARG A 32 11.22 8.19 -41.79
CA ARG A 32 11.57 7.72 -40.45
C ARG A 32 10.45 8.17 -39.52
N LYS A 33 9.58 7.24 -39.10
CA LYS A 33 8.58 7.49 -38.05
C LYS A 33 9.31 7.77 -36.74
N SER A 34 9.30 9.02 -36.27
CA SER A 34 9.75 9.39 -34.93
C SER A 34 8.72 8.93 -33.90
N LYS A 35 9.06 7.92 -33.11
CA LYS A 35 8.29 7.44 -31.95
C LYS A 35 8.31 8.42 -30.76
N THR A 36 9.01 9.54 -30.92
CA THR A 36 9.32 10.50 -29.85
C THR A 36 8.30 11.64 -29.80
N ASP A 37 7.70 12.02 -30.93
CA ASP A 37 6.73 13.12 -31.00
C ASP A 37 5.37 12.71 -30.40
N ASP A 38 4.96 11.44 -30.54
CA ASP A 38 3.71 10.94 -29.94
C ASP A 38 3.79 10.89 -28.40
N LYS A 39 4.98 10.64 -27.84
CA LYS A 39 5.21 10.67 -26.38
C LYS A 39 5.25 12.10 -25.84
N ALA A 40 5.90 13.02 -26.54
CA ALA A 40 5.90 14.43 -26.16
C ALA A 40 4.50 15.03 -26.22
N LYS A 41 3.70 14.64 -27.22
CA LYS A 41 2.30 15.06 -27.33
C LYS A 41 1.43 14.47 -26.22
N ALA A 42 1.62 13.20 -25.85
CA ALA A 42 0.92 12.58 -24.73
C ALA A 42 1.24 13.22 -23.37
N ILE A 43 2.51 13.63 -23.15
CA ILE A 43 2.92 14.32 -21.93
C ILE A 43 2.32 15.74 -21.87
N ILE A 44 2.26 16.45 -23.01
CA ILE A 44 1.64 17.78 -23.08
C ILE A 44 0.12 17.68 -22.87
N ASP A 45 -0.55 16.71 -23.48
CA ASP A 45 -1.99 16.48 -23.28
C ASP A 45 -2.30 16.06 -21.82
N GLN A 46 -1.39 15.33 -21.17
CA GLN A 46 -1.49 14.98 -19.74
C GLN A 46 -1.28 16.20 -18.83
N MET A 47 -0.26 17.03 -19.09
CA MET A 47 -0.01 18.27 -18.34
C MET A 47 -1.17 19.27 -18.48
N ILE A 48 -1.80 19.37 -19.65
CA ILE A 48 -2.97 20.23 -19.87
C ILE A 48 -4.18 19.70 -19.08
N ASN A 49 -4.39 18.38 -19.05
CA ASN A 49 -5.52 17.79 -18.34
C ASN A 49 -5.36 17.86 -16.81
N GLU A 50 -4.13 17.72 -16.31
CA GLU A 50 -3.76 17.92 -14.90
C GLU A 50 -3.93 19.40 -14.48
N GLN A 51 -3.43 20.35 -15.29
CA GLN A 51 -3.65 21.79 -15.05
C GLN A 51 -5.11 22.23 -15.10
N THR A 52 -5.93 21.61 -15.96
CA THR A 52 -7.36 21.94 -16.06
C THR A 52 -8.14 21.40 -14.85
N ASN A 53 -7.78 20.22 -14.34
CA ASN A 53 -8.38 19.67 -13.12
C ASN A 53 -7.93 20.41 -11.85
N GLU A 54 -6.66 20.83 -11.77
CA GLU A 54 -6.16 21.67 -10.68
C GLU A 54 -6.82 23.05 -10.68
N GLN A 55 -6.95 23.72 -11.83
CA GLN A 55 -7.65 25.01 -11.91
C GLN A 55 -9.15 24.91 -11.60
N THR A 56 -9.79 23.79 -11.94
CA THR A 56 -11.22 23.59 -11.61
C THR A 56 -11.40 23.30 -10.11
N ASN A 57 -10.48 22.55 -9.50
CA ASN A 57 -10.48 22.29 -8.05
C ASN A 57 -10.08 23.54 -7.26
N GLU A 58 -9.11 24.32 -7.72
CA GLU A 58 -8.73 25.60 -7.10
C GLU A 58 -9.85 26.64 -7.23
N GLN A 59 -10.58 26.71 -8.35
CA GLN A 59 -11.75 27.59 -8.46
C GLN A 59 -12.92 27.17 -7.58
N ILE A 60 -13.13 25.85 -7.35
CA ILE A 60 -14.16 25.35 -6.42
C ILE A 60 -13.75 25.64 -4.95
N ILE A 61 -12.46 25.55 -4.64
CA ILE A 61 -11.90 25.84 -3.30
C ILE A 61 -11.87 27.36 -3.04
N GLU A 62 -11.51 28.20 -4.02
CA GLU A 62 -11.50 29.67 -3.90
C GLU A 62 -12.92 30.26 -3.85
N GLN A 63 -13.90 29.69 -4.57
CA GLN A 63 -15.31 30.12 -4.43
C GLN A 63 -15.91 29.82 -3.05
N SER A 64 -15.26 28.98 -2.24
CA SER A 64 -15.64 28.72 -0.85
C SER A 64 -14.88 29.55 0.18
N THR A 65 -13.87 30.33 -0.23
CA THR A 65 -13.00 31.07 0.70
C THR A 65 -12.95 32.60 0.50
N GLU A 66 -13.60 33.17 -0.53
CA GLU A 66 -13.76 34.63 -0.64
C GLU A 66 -15.18 35.12 -0.29
N GLN A 67 -15.48 35.15 1.01
CA GLN A 67 -16.24 36.25 1.62
C GLN A 67 -15.56 36.66 2.94
N THR A 68 -14.91 37.82 2.90
CA THR A 68 -14.31 38.51 4.04
C THR A 68 -15.41 38.99 4.99
N THR A 69 -15.79 38.15 5.97
CA THR A 69 -16.32 38.47 7.33
C THR A 69 -16.99 37.25 8.02
N GLU A 70 -16.88 36.03 7.52
CA GLU A 70 -17.34 34.83 8.24
C GLU A 70 -16.17 34.10 8.94
N PRO A 71 -16.36 33.59 10.18
CA PRO A 71 -15.36 32.76 10.85
C PRO A 71 -15.14 31.48 10.05
N SER A 72 -13.89 31.00 9.97
CA SER A 72 -13.60 29.71 9.34
C SER A 72 -14.39 28.58 10.01
N GLN A 73 -14.77 27.55 9.27
CA GLN A 73 -15.55 26.42 9.80
C GLN A 73 -14.88 25.76 11.02
N ARG A 74 -13.54 25.75 11.08
CA ARG A 74 -12.77 25.30 12.25
C ARG A 74 -13.01 26.21 13.46
N GLN A 75 -12.97 27.53 13.30
CA GLN A 75 -13.23 28.48 14.38
C GLN A 75 -14.64 28.32 14.96
N ILE A 76 -15.66 28.13 14.11
CA ILE A 76 -17.04 27.90 14.56
C ILE A 76 -17.15 26.64 15.42
N ILE A 77 -16.47 25.56 15.02
CA ILE A 77 -16.46 24.30 15.75
C ILE A 77 -15.65 24.43 17.06
N GLU A 78 -14.48 25.07 17.03
CA GLU A 78 -13.68 25.37 18.21
C GLU A 78 -14.48 26.16 19.27
N GLU A 79 -15.10 27.26 18.86
CA GLU A 79 -15.93 28.09 19.74
C GLU A 79 -17.10 27.29 20.33
N LYS A 80 -17.72 26.39 19.56
CA LYS A 80 -18.77 25.50 20.04
C LYS A 80 -18.26 24.52 21.11
N TYR A 81 -17.08 23.93 20.94
CA TYR A 81 -16.49 23.06 21.96
C TYR A 81 -16.08 23.84 23.21
N ASP A 82 -15.51 25.03 23.05
CA ASP A 82 -15.10 25.88 24.17
C ASP A 82 -16.31 26.33 24.99
N GLN A 83 -17.40 26.74 24.32
CA GLN A 83 -18.65 27.05 24.99
C GLN A 83 -19.23 25.83 25.72
N THR A 84 -19.21 24.65 25.09
CA THR A 84 -19.74 23.42 25.69
C THR A 84 -18.94 23.03 26.94
N ILE A 85 -17.61 23.14 26.90
CA ILE A 85 -16.74 22.87 28.04
C ILE A 85 -17.00 23.89 29.16
N HIS A 86 -17.13 25.17 28.82
CA HIS A 86 -17.44 26.24 29.77
C HIS A 86 -18.79 26.01 30.47
N ASP A 87 -19.84 25.71 29.71
CA ASP A 87 -21.18 25.44 30.23
C ASP A 87 -21.22 24.21 31.16
N LEU A 88 -20.41 23.18 30.87
CA LEU A 88 -20.29 21.99 31.71
C LEU A 88 -19.58 22.30 33.03
N ILE A 89 -18.52 23.11 33.00
CA ILE A 89 -17.77 23.53 34.19
C ILE A 89 -18.63 24.42 35.09
N ASP A 90 -19.39 25.32 34.49
CA ASP A 90 -20.25 26.29 35.19
C ASP A 90 -21.67 25.77 35.48
N SER A 91 -21.93 24.49 35.18
CA SER A 91 -23.25 23.89 35.37
C SER A 91 -23.69 23.90 36.84
N GLU A 92 -24.90 24.42 37.08
CA GLU A 92 -25.56 24.40 38.38
C GLU A 92 -26.36 23.09 38.54
N GLY A 93 -26.37 22.53 39.76
CA GLY A 93 -27.04 21.27 40.06
C GLY A 93 -26.63 20.71 41.43
N ASP A 94 -27.16 19.54 41.77
CA ASP A 94 -26.67 18.81 42.94
C ASP A 94 -25.19 18.40 42.80
N LEU A 95 -24.58 18.01 43.92
CA LEU A 95 -23.14 17.73 43.97
C LEU A 95 -22.73 16.59 43.01
N GLU A 96 -23.60 15.60 42.82
CA GLU A 96 -23.35 14.46 41.95
C GLU A 96 -23.35 14.86 40.48
N THR A 97 -24.32 15.69 40.09
CA THR A 97 -24.44 16.28 38.74
C THR A 97 -23.23 17.14 38.39
N ARG A 98 -22.79 18.00 39.34
CA ARG A 98 -21.62 18.87 39.14
C ARG A 98 -20.33 18.08 38.94
N ILE A 99 -20.11 17.02 39.73
CA ILE A 99 -18.93 16.16 39.59
C ILE A 99 -18.96 15.42 38.24
N SER A 100 -20.13 14.90 37.84
CA SER A 100 -20.30 14.24 36.54
C SER A 100 -19.99 15.16 35.36
N ASN A 101 -20.50 16.40 35.40
CA ASN A 101 -20.26 17.40 34.35
C ASN A 101 -18.80 17.85 34.28
N GLN A 102 -18.12 18.01 35.42
CA GLN A 102 -16.68 18.28 35.46
C GLN A 102 -15.85 17.12 34.86
N GLN A 103 -16.21 15.87 35.14
CA GLN A 103 -15.57 14.71 34.52
C GLN A 103 -15.83 14.62 33.02
N LEU A 104 -17.01 15.05 32.55
CA LEU A 104 -17.31 15.13 31.13
C LEU A 104 -16.54 16.26 30.44
N ALA A 105 -16.47 17.44 31.05
CA ALA A 105 -15.67 18.57 30.58
C ALA A 105 -14.18 18.18 30.45
N TYR A 106 -13.62 17.53 31.47
CA TYR A 106 -12.23 17.03 31.44
C TYR A 106 -11.98 16.03 30.29
N ARG A 107 -12.95 15.13 30.02
CA ARG A 107 -12.85 14.19 28.89
C ARG A 107 -12.95 14.90 27.54
N LEU A 108 -13.85 15.87 27.41
CA LEU A 108 -14.02 16.67 26.20
C LEU A 108 -12.78 17.51 25.93
N GLU A 109 -12.21 18.16 26.94
CA GLU A 109 -10.97 18.93 26.84
C GLU A 109 -9.79 18.04 26.39
N LYS A 110 -9.66 16.84 26.97
CA LYS A 110 -8.66 15.83 26.58
C LYS A 110 -8.80 15.31 25.14
N THR A 111 -10.00 15.34 24.58
CA THR A 111 -10.30 14.78 23.24
C THR A 111 -10.72 15.86 22.24
N ARG A 112 -10.57 17.14 22.61
CA ARG A 112 -11.09 18.29 21.88
C ARG A 112 -10.57 18.32 20.46
N GLU A 113 -9.26 18.31 20.27
CA GLU A 113 -8.64 18.36 18.94
C GLU A 113 -9.03 17.15 18.08
N ASP A 114 -9.05 15.94 18.64
CA ASP A 114 -9.46 14.74 17.91
C ASP A 114 -10.93 14.84 17.43
N ASN A 115 -11.82 15.34 18.29
CA ASN A 115 -13.24 15.50 17.96
C ASN A 115 -13.46 16.61 16.93
N ILE A 116 -12.76 17.74 17.06
CA ILE A 116 -12.79 18.84 16.08
C ILE A 116 -12.29 18.34 14.73
N PHE A 117 -11.17 17.62 14.71
CA PHE A 117 -10.64 17.01 13.50
C PHE A 117 -11.65 16.07 12.85
N LEU A 118 -12.28 15.18 13.63
CA LEU A 118 -13.31 14.27 13.12
C LEU A 118 -14.53 15.02 12.56
N GLU A 119 -15.00 16.07 13.23
CA GLU A 119 -16.17 16.86 12.81
C GLU A 119 -15.89 17.65 11.52
N ILE A 120 -14.65 18.12 11.33
CA ILE A 120 -14.20 18.75 10.08
C ILE A 120 -14.02 17.73 8.96
N MET A 121 -13.42 16.58 9.25
CA MET A 121 -13.10 15.57 8.24
C MET A 121 -14.33 14.80 7.75
N LYS A 122 -15.35 14.65 8.58
CA LYS A 122 -16.57 13.91 8.25
C LYS A 122 -17.26 14.39 6.96
N PRO A 123 -17.61 15.67 6.77
CA PRO A 123 -18.23 16.12 5.52
C PRO A 123 -17.30 15.98 4.30
N ILE A 124 -15.99 16.12 4.49
CA ILE A 124 -15.00 15.93 3.41
C ILE A 124 -14.93 14.45 3.00
N ALA A 125 -14.91 13.55 3.97
CA ALA A 125 -14.94 12.11 3.73
C ALA A 125 -16.26 11.68 3.07
N GLU A 126 -17.40 12.26 3.47
CA GLU A 126 -18.70 12.04 2.85
C GLU A 126 -18.74 12.54 1.39
N LEU A 127 -18.18 13.71 1.09
CA LEU A 127 -18.05 14.25 -0.27
C LEU A 127 -17.13 13.38 -1.14
N TYR A 128 -15.97 12.98 -0.60
CA TYR A 128 -15.03 12.09 -1.27
C TYR A 128 -15.66 10.72 -1.60
N MET A 129 -16.42 10.16 -0.65
CA MET A 129 -17.20 8.94 -0.88
C MET A 129 -18.27 9.12 -1.96
N GLN A 130 -19.00 10.24 -1.95
CA GLN A 130 -20.00 10.54 -2.98
C GLN A 130 -19.40 10.67 -4.37
N GLU A 131 -18.22 11.29 -4.50
CA GLU A 131 -17.50 11.41 -5.76
C GLU A 131 -17.07 10.03 -6.29
N GLN A 132 -16.50 9.17 -5.43
CA GLN A 132 -16.17 7.80 -5.80
C GLN A 132 -17.42 6.99 -6.19
N ASP A 133 -18.51 7.10 -5.42
CA ASP A 133 -19.76 6.36 -5.64
C ASP A 133 -20.48 6.76 -6.92
N SER A 134 -20.30 8.01 -7.37
CA SER A 134 -20.90 8.53 -8.61
C SER A 134 -20.35 7.88 -9.89
N LYS A 135 -19.10 7.39 -9.86
CA LYS A 135 -18.45 6.79 -11.03
C LYS A 135 -19.10 5.45 -11.38
N THR A 136 -19.37 5.26 -12.66
CA THR A 136 -19.87 4.00 -13.21
C THR A 136 -18.80 2.91 -13.16
N ILE A 137 -19.20 1.64 -13.21
CA ILE A 137 -18.24 0.52 -13.24
C ILE A 137 -17.26 0.67 -14.41
N ILE A 138 -17.74 1.04 -15.61
CA ILE A 138 -16.86 1.15 -16.78
C ILE A 138 -15.79 2.24 -16.59
N GLU A 139 -16.12 3.37 -15.97
CA GLU A 139 -15.17 4.44 -15.67
C GLU A 139 -14.10 4.01 -14.67
N ARG A 140 -14.51 3.22 -13.66
CA ARG A 140 -13.60 2.70 -12.61
C ARG A 140 -12.60 1.69 -13.16
N VAL A 141 -13.01 0.85 -14.11
CA VAL A 141 -12.18 -0.27 -14.60
C VAL A 141 -11.47 0.00 -15.93
N LYS A 142 -11.72 1.15 -16.60
CA LYS A 142 -11.25 1.44 -17.97
C LYS A 142 -9.75 1.21 -18.18
N ASP A 143 -8.93 1.64 -17.22
CA ASP A 143 -7.46 1.58 -17.28
C ASP A 143 -6.91 0.22 -16.79
N ALA A 144 -7.78 -0.63 -16.25
CA ALA A 144 -7.48 -1.95 -15.73
C ALA A 144 -7.95 -3.10 -16.63
N MET A 145 -8.52 -2.79 -17.80
CA MET A 145 -9.02 -3.79 -18.75
C MET A 145 -7.90 -4.40 -19.60
N ILE A 146 -7.75 -5.72 -19.51
CA ILE A 146 -6.76 -6.50 -20.28
C ILE A 146 -7.50 -7.39 -21.28
N ASN A 147 -7.16 -7.33 -22.57
CA ASN A 147 -7.75 -8.22 -23.57
C ASN A 147 -7.46 -9.69 -23.26
N THR A 148 -8.46 -10.56 -23.37
CA THR A 148 -8.26 -12.01 -23.38
C THR A 148 -8.21 -12.55 -24.79
N VAL A 149 -7.52 -13.66 -24.97
CA VAL A 149 -7.21 -14.19 -26.30
C VAL A 149 -7.55 -15.66 -26.47
N ASN A 150 -7.84 -16.05 -27.72
CA ASN A 150 -8.02 -17.42 -28.18
C ASN A 150 -9.03 -18.24 -27.38
N TYR A 151 -10.08 -17.59 -26.85
CA TYR A 151 -11.13 -18.19 -26.03
C TYR A 151 -10.60 -18.80 -24.72
N THR A 152 -9.56 -18.20 -24.16
CA THR A 152 -8.97 -18.57 -22.86
C THR A 152 -9.15 -17.44 -21.85
N LYS A 153 -8.99 -17.73 -20.55
CA LYS A 153 -8.96 -16.71 -19.48
C LYS A 153 -7.58 -16.05 -19.34
N ILE A 154 -6.77 -16.04 -20.41
CA ILE A 154 -5.39 -15.54 -20.39
C ILE A 154 -5.35 -14.17 -21.07
N GLY A 155 -4.71 -13.22 -20.39
CA GLY A 155 -4.47 -11.88 -20.93
C GLY A 155 -3.52 -11.90 -22.14
N GLN A 156 -3.71 -10.99 -23.07
CA GLN A 156 -2.86 -10.83 -24.24
C GLN A 156 -1.42 -10.50 -23.83
N GLN A 157 -0.46 -11.25 -24.37
CA GLN A 157 0.97 -10.96 -24.18
C GLN A 157 1.44 -9.88 -25.15
N GLU A 158 2.32 -8.99 -24.67
CA GLU A 158 2.89 -7.91 -25.46
C GLU A 158 3.63 -8.46 -26.69
N GLY A 159 3.42 -7.82 -27.85
CA GLY A 159 4.01 -8.23 -29.12
C GLY A 159 3.35 -9.43 -29.82
N LYS A 160 2.40 -10.14 -29.18
CA LYS A 160 1.67 -11.25 -29.81
C LYS A 160 0.29 -10.79 -30.31
N LYS A 161 0.09 -10.84 -31.64
CA LYS A 161 -1.24 -10.70 -32.24
C LYS A 161 -1.97 -12.02 -32.15
N GLN A 162 -2.99 -12.07 -31.31
CA GLN A 162 -3.87 -13.23 -31.11
C GLN A 162 -5.32 -12.78 -31.26
N GLN A 163 -6.23 -13.72 -31.49
CA GLN A 163 -7.64 -13.40 -31.60
C GLN A 163 -8.15 -12.92 -30.23
N ILE A 164 -8.62 -11.68 -30.15
CA ILE A 164 -9.25 -11.14 -28.93
C ILE A 164 -10.64 -11.78 -28.79
N THR A 165 -10.92 -12.33 -27.62
CA THR A 165 -12.16 -13.07 -27.34
C THR A 165 -12.90 -12.57 -26.10
N GLY A 166 -12.41 -11.49 -25.47
CA GLY A 166 -13.02 -10.87 -24.30
C GLY A 166 -12.03 -10.00 -23.54
N LYS A 167 -12.29 -9.78 -22.25
CA LYS A 167 -11.48 -8.95 -21.36
C LYS A 167 -11.40 -9.51 -19.93
N LEU A 168 -10.33 -9.16 -19.22
CA LEU A 168 -10.16 -9.30 -17.78
C LEU A 168 -10.12 -7.89 -17.18
N ILE A 169 -10.54 -7.78 -15.92
CA ILE A 169 -10.31 -6.59 -15.10
C ILE A 169 -9.22 -6.98 -14.10
N ASP A 170 -8.09 -6.27 -14.11
CA ASP A 170 -7.00 -6.46 -13.16
C ASP A 170 -7.04 -5.37 -12.09
N PHE A 171 -7.59 -5.70 -10.93
CA PHE A 171 -7.79 -4.78 -9.81
C PHE A 171 -6.49 -4.10 -9.39
N SER A 172 -5.33 -4.74 -9.59
CA SER A 172 -4.06 -4.14 -9.24
C SER A 172 -3.63 -2.96 -10.13
N LEU A 173 -4.30 -2.79 -11.27
CA LEU A 173 -4.10 -1.67 -12.21
C LEU A 173 -5.15 -0.57 -12.02
N MET A 174 -6.13 -0.76 -11.13
CA MET A 174 -7.14 0.24 -10.83
C MET A 174 -6.56 1.33 -9.93
N ASN A 175 -7.08 2.55 -10.10
CA ASN A 175 -6.89 3.65 -9.16
C ASN A 175 -8.00 3.65 -8.08
N ASP A 176 -9.07 2.89 -8.29
CA ASP A 176 -10.19 2.70 -7.37
C ASP A 176 -9.96 1.42 -6.54
N ASP A 177 -9.84 1.57 -5.21
CA ASP A 177 -9.71 0.49 -4.24
C ASP A 177 -11.04 0.15 -3.52
N ASN A 178 -12.12 0.84 -3.91
CA ASN A 178 -13.46 0.68 -3.37
C ASN A 178 -14.30 -0.32 -4.20
N LEU A 179 -14.02 -0.54 -5.49
CA LEU A 179 -14.74 -1.59 -6.24
C LEU A 179 -14.38 -3.00 -5.73
N CYS A 180 -15.39 -3.83 -5.52
CA CYS A 180 -15.27 -5.22 -5.09
C CYS A 180 -16.14 -6.14 -5.95
N VAL A 181 -15.70 -7.39 -6.15
CA VAL A 181 -16.46 -8.44 -6.82
C VAL A 181 -16.68 -9.62 -5.89
N VAL A 182 -17.94 -9.98 -5.67
CA VAL A 182 -18.35 -11.25 -5.06
C VAL A 182 -18.59 -12.24 -6.19
N ASP A 183 -17.85 -13.34 -6.20
CA ASP A 183 -18.00 -14.42 -7.17
C ASP A 183 -18.72 -15.60 -6.51
N ILE A 184 -19.83 -16.01 -7.12
CA ILE A 184 -20.63 -17.14 -6.68
C ILE A 184 -20.44 -18.28 -7.68
N ASP A 185 -19.72 -19.30 -7.22
CA ASP A 185 -19.44 -20.51 -7.97
C ASP A 185 -20.49 -21.59 -7.64
N ILE A 186 -21.51 -21.72 -8.50
CA ILE A 186 -22.54 -22.75 -8.34
C ILE A 186 -21.97 -24.12 -8.73
N HIS A 187 -22.23 -25.13 -7.89
CA HIS A 187 -21.68 -26.47 -8.08
C HIS A 187 -22.19 -27.12 -9.39
N LYS A 188 -21.25 -27.69 -10.14
CA LYS A 188 -21.48 -28.20 -11.51
C LYS A 188 -22.12 -29.59 -11.58
N ASP A 189 -22.30 -30.24 -10.43
CA ASP A 189 -22.98 -31.53 -10.27
C ASP A 189 -24.51 -31.40 -10.32
N LYS A 190 -25.04 -30.18 -10.21
CA LYS A 190 -26.47 -29.89 -10.35
C LYS A 190 -26.94 -29.85 -11.81
N SER A 191 -28.24 -30.05 -12.00
CA SER A 191 -28.89 -29.86 -13.30
C SER A 191 -28.90 -28.39 -13.72
N ILE A 192 -29.07 -28.12 -15.02
CA ILE A 192 -29.10 -26.75 -15.55
C ILE A 192 -30.29 -25.98 -14.96
N GLU A 193 -31.44 -26.64 -14.80
CA GLU A 193 -32.65 -26.07 -14.22
C GLU A 193 -32.44 -25.68 -12.75
N GLU A 194 -31.72 -26.50 -11.98
CA GLU A 194 -31.37 -26.20 -10.60
C GLU A 194 -30.37 -25.04 -10.50
N ILE A 195 -29.35 -25.01 -11.36
CA ILE A 195 -28.38 -23.90 -11.44
C ILE A 195 -29.11 -22.59 -11.74
N ASP A 196 -30.03 -22.60 -12.70
CA ASP A 196 -30.82 -21.42 -13.06
C ASP A 196 -31.74 -20.98 -11.92
N LYS A 197 -32.37 -21.93 -11.22
CA LYS A 197 -33.19 -21.63 -10.04
C LYS A 197 -32.37 -21.01 -8.90
N ILE A 198 -31.20 -21.57 -8.58
CA ILE A 198 -30.30 -21.05 -7.55
C ILE A 198 -29.88 -19.63 -7.91
N ARG A 199 -29.43 -19.42 -9.16
CA ARG A 199 -29.00 -18.11 -9.65
C ARG A 199 -30.12 -17.08 -9.58
N GLN A 200 -31.34 -17.43 -9.99
CA GLN A 200 -32.47 -16.52 -9.93
C GLN A 200 -32.84 -16.15 -8.48
N ASN A 201 -32.89 -17.14 -7.58
CA ASN A 201 -33.12 -16.89 -6.16
C ASN A 201 -32.07 -15.95 -5.56
N LEU A 202 -30.79 -16.09 -5.94
CA LEU A 202 -29.74 -15.17 -5.50
C LEU A 202 -30.01 -13.76 -6.02
N ILE A 203 -30.25 -13.60 -7.32
CA ILE A 203 -30.55 -12.30 -7.94
C ILE A 203 -31.74 -11.61 -7.27
N ASP A 204 -32.80 -12.35 -6.96
CA ASP A 204 -34.03 -11.82 -6.35
C ASP A 204 -33.80 -11.28 -4.92
N THR A 205 -32.75 -11.72 -4.23
CA THR A 205 -32.40 -11.22 -2.88
C THR A 205 -31.48 -10.01 -2.88
N LEU A 206 -30.79 -9.76 -3.99
CA LEU A 206 -29.76 -8.73 -4.10
C LEU A 206 -30.35 -7.32 -4.21
N PRO A 207 -29.63 -6.28 -3.72
CA PRO A 207 -30.02 -4.89 -3.93
C PRO A 207 -29.98 -4.51 -5.42
N PRO A 208 -30.77 -3.52 -5.87
CA PRO A 208 -30.92 -3.19 -7.30
C PRO A 208 -29.72 -2.46 -7.90
N ASN A 209 -28.98 -1.71 -7.08
CA ASN A 209 -27.82 -0.89 -7.45
C ASN A 209 -26.52 -1.71 -7.38
N ILE A 210 -26.37 -2.71 -8.23
CA ILE A 210 -25.15 -3.55 -8.33
C ILE A 210 -24.82 -3.82 -9.78
N GLY A 211 -23.59 -4.20 -10.09
CA GLY A 211 -23.28 -4.78 -11.41
C GLY A 211 -23.41 -6.29 -11.39
N LEU A 212 -24.16 -6.89 -12.31
CA LEU A 212 -24.35 -8.34 -12.36
C LEU A 212 -23.83 -8.95 -13.65
N VAL A 213 -23.05 -10.02 -13.53
CA VAL A 213 -22.54 -10.80 -14.67
C VAL A 213 -22.73 -12.28 -14.42
N LYS A 214 -23.45 -12.97 -15.30
CA LYS A 214 -23.52 -14.43 -15.33
C LYS A 214 -22.15 -14.97 -15.77
N THR A 215 -21.58 -15.90 -14.99
CA THR A 215 -20.31 -16.52 -15.35
C THR A 215 -20.48 -17.61 -16.40
N ALA A 216 -19.39 -17.97 -17.08
CA ALA A 216 -19.41 -18.97 -18.13
C ALA A 216 -20.00 -20.33 -17.71
N HIS A 217 -19.89 -20.70 -16.43
CA HIS A 217 -20.39 -21.97 -15.89
C HIS A 217 -21.73 -21.84 -15.16
N GLY A 218 -22.41 -20.69 -15.26
CA GLY A 218 -23.74 -20.48 -14.68
C GLY A 218 -23.75 -19.87 -13.28
N GLY A 219 -22.58 -19.55 -12.72
CA GLY A 219 -22.46 -18.75 -11.49
C GLY A 219 -22.72 -17.27 -11.71
N LEU A 220 -22.31 -16.43 -10.76
CA LEU A 220 -22.61 -15.00 -10.75
C LEU A 220 -21.43 -14.17 -10.22
N HIS A 221 -20.98 -13.15 -10.95
CA HIS A 221 -20.18 -12.06 -10.38
C HIS A 221 -21.12 -10.90 -10.00
N ILE A 222 -20.91 -10.38 -8.80
CA ILE A 222 -21.64 -9.22 -8.26
C ILE A 222 -20.62 -8.12 -7.96
N TYR A 223 -20.74 -7.01 -8.69
CA TYR A 223 -19.90 -5.82 -8.53
C TYR A 223 -20.58 -4.86 -7.56
N CYS A 224 -19.86 -4.48 -6.51
CA CYS A 224 -20.36 -3.69 -5.39
C CYS A 224 -19.26 -2.78 -4.83
N ASN A 225 -19.63 -1.85 -3.96
CA ASN A 225 -18.68 -1.00 -3.25
C ASN A 225 -18.20 -1.69 -1.97
N ARG A 226 -16.90 -1.68 -1.71
CA ARG A 226 -16.28 -2.22 -0.50
C ARG A 226 -16.68 -1.38 0.72
N ASN A 227 -16.79 -0.06 0.59
CA ASN A 227 -17.13 0.89 1.65
C ASN A 227 -16.34 0.64 2.94
N TYR A 228 -15.01 0.61 2.81
CA TYR A 228 -14.06 0.34 3.88
C TYR A 228 -14.22 -1.02 4.59
N TYR A 229 -15.04 -1.94 4.06
CA TYR A 229 -15.13 -3.29 4.58
C TYR A 229 -13.73 -3.95 4.57
N ARG A 230 -13.26 -4.33 5.76
CA ARG A 230 -11.90 -4.80 5.98
C ARG A 230 -11.79 -6.27 5.65
N LEU A 231 -11.20 -6.57 4.51
CA LEU A 231 -10.97 -7.94 4.06
C LEU A 231 -9.58 -8.44 4.45
N PRO A 232 -9.41 -9.73 4.79
CA PRO A 232 -8.11 -10.33 5.11
C PRO A 232 -7.05 -10.26 4.01
N SER A 233 -7.49 -10.24 2.77
CA SER A 233 -6.63 -10.29 1.60
C SER A 233 -7.32 -9.72 0.35
N ASN A 234 -6.56 -9.54 -0.73
CA ASN A 234 -7.12 -9.17 -2.04
C ASN A 234 -8.06 -10.26 -2.62
N ARG A 235 -7.88 -11.52 -2.22
CA ARG A 235 -8.64 -12.69 -2.71
C ARG A 235 -9.06 -13.57 -1.55
N ASN A 236 -10.30 -13.40 -1.11
CA ASN A 236 -10.87 -14.18 -0.02
C ASN A 236 -11.67 -15.32 -0.64
N VAL A 237 -11.04 -16.48 -0.75
CA VAL A 237 -11.60 -17.66 -1.42
C VAL A 237 -12.38 -18.50 -0.41
N LYS A 238 -13.54 -18.99 -0.82
CA LYS A 238 -14.47 -19.83 -0.05
C LYS A 238 -14.82 -19.17 1.28
N VAL A 239 -15.23 -17.90 1.22
CA VAL A 239 -15.73 -17.16 2.40
C VAL A 239 -17.01 -17.77 2.94
N ALA A 240 -17.79 -18.42 2.07
CA ALA A 240 -18.87 -19.31 2.44
C ALA A 240 -18.89 -20.51 1.49
N VAL A 241 -19.19 -21.68 2.06
CA VAL A 241 -19.35 -22.95 1.34
C VAL A 241 -20.72 -23.50 1.71
N THR A 242 -21.54 -23.76 0.70
CA THR A 242 -22.86 -24.37 0.88
C THR A 242 -22.93 -25.69 0.13
N ASP A 243 -24.02 -26.44 0.28
CA ASP A 243 -24.26 -27.65 -0.54
C ASP A 243 -24.46 -27.33 -2.04
N SER A 244 -24.58 -26.04 -2.39
CA SER A 244 -25.02 -25.62 -3.72
C SER A 244 -24.09 -24.68 -4.47
N PHE A 245 -23.33 -23.88 -3.74
CA PHE A 245 -22.42 -22.90 -4.30
C PHE A 245 -21.39 -22.48 -3.26
N ASP A 246 -20.25 -22.02 -3.76
CA ASP A 246 -19.19 -21.36 -2.99
C ASP A 246 -19.22 -19.85 -3.26
N ILE A 247 -18.78 -19.06 -2.28
CA ILE A 247 -18.62 -17.61 -2.43
C ILE A 247 -17.14 -17.24 -2.26
N ASP A 248 -16.62 -16.48 -3.22
CA ASP A 248 -15.32 -15.81 -3.17
C ASP A 248 -15.52 -14.28 -3.20
N VAL A 249 -14.58 -13.53 -2.61
CA VAL A 249 -14.60 -12.06 -2.61
C VAL A 249 -13.25 -11.51 -3.08
N PHE A 250 -13.28 -10.70 -4.14
CA PHE A 250 -12.13 -10.07 -4.79
C PHE A 250 -12.17 -8.56 -4.58
N ALA A 251 -11.10 -8.00 -4.02
CA ALA A 251 -10.95 -6.56 -3.81
C ALA A 251 -9.47 -6.15 -3.89
N GLN A 252 -9.20 -4.84 -3.96
CA GLN A 252 -7.85 -4.30 -3.81
C GLN A 252 -7.64 -3.85 -2.36
N MET A 253 -6.96 -4.67 -1.55
CA MET A 253 -6.55 -4.30 -0.19
C MET A 253 -5.10 -3.78 -0.17
N THR A 254 -4.23 -4.39 -0.99
CA THR A 254 -2.82 -4.01 -1.13
C THR A 254 -2.42 -4.11 -2.60
N LYS A 255 -1.91 -3.02 -3.19
CA LYS A 255 -1.46 -3.01 -4.58
C LYS A 255 -0.17 -3.82 -4.77
N TYR A 256 0.74 -3.67 -3.82
CA TYR A 256 2.04 -4.31 -3.83
C TYR A 256 2.08 -5.52 -2.91
N LYS A 257 2.95 -6.46 -3.24
CA LYS A 257 3.16 -7.66 -2.44
C LYS A 257 3.90 -7.28 -1.18
N ILE A 258 3.36 -7.71 -0.04
CA ILE A 258 4.00 -7.52 1.25
C ILE A 258 4.88 -8.73 1.52
N GLU A 259 6.18 -8.52 1.56
CA GLU A 259 7.15 -9.53 1.99
C GLU A 259 7.84 -9.03 3.25
N ASN A 260 7.82 -9.87 4.29
CA ASN A 260 8.43 -9.55 5.58
C ASN A 260 7.97 -8.19 6.15
N GLY A 261 6.73 -7.78 5.91
CA GLY A 261 6.17 -6.53 6.44
C GLY A 261 6.46 -5.26 5.68
N LEU A 262 7.18 -5.33 4.56
CA LEU A 262 7.43 -4.20 3.67
C LEU A 262 6.74 -4.43 2.33
N GLU A 263 6.23 -3.35 1.74
CA GLU A 263 5.75 -3.38 0.35
C GLU A 263 6.94 -3.52 -0.60
N THR A 264 6.87 -4.52 -1.47
CA THR A 264 7.83 -4.71 -2.55
C THR A 264 7.41 -3.92 -3.79
N LYS A 265 8.24 -3.89 -4.84
CA LYS A 265 7.82 -3.35 -6.14
C LYS A 265 6.96 -4.35 -6.95
N GLU A 266 6.73 -5.55 -6.44
CA GLU A 266 5.96 -6.60 -7.13
C GLU A 266 4.45 -6.37 -6.93
N ILE A 267 3.69 -6.32 -8.03
CA ILE A 267 2.24 -6.11 -8.01
C ILE A 267 1.51 -7.42 -7.72
N VAL A 268 0.55 -7.41 -6.79
CA VAL A 268 -0.30 -8.58 -6.50
C VAL A 268 -1.41 -8.69 -7.54
N GLN A 269 -1.21 -9.57 -8.54
CA GLN A 269 -2.21 -9.76 -9.60
C GLN A 269 -3.56 -10.21 -9.05
N ASN A 270 -4.61 -9.44 -9.33
CA ASN A 270 -5.97 -9.74 -8.89
C ASN A 270 -6.96 -9.53 -10.02
N ARG A 271 -7.32 -10.61 -10.70
CA ARG A 271 -8.02 -10.57 -11.99
C ARG A 271 -9.34 -11.30 -11.94
N VAL A 272 -10.37 -10.66 -12.49
CA VAL A 272 -11.68 -11.25 -12.75
C VAL A 272 -12.02 -11.15 -14.23
N VAL A 273 -12.87 -12.06 -14.73
CA VAL A 273 -13.32 -12.02 -16.12
C VAL A 273 -14.44 -10.99 -16.29
N ALA A 274 -14.28 -10.11 -17.27
CA ALA A 274 -15.25 -9.09 -17.61
C ALA A 274 -16.42 -9.68 -18.42
N PRO A 275 -17.60 -9.04 -18.42
CA PRO A 275 -18.71 -9.45 -19.29
C PRO A 275 -18.32 -9.37 -20.78
N ASN A 276 -19.13 -10.01 -21.63
CA ASN A 276 -18.89 -10.16 -23.07
C ASN A 276 -17.63 -10.96 -23.43
N THR A 277 -17.07 -11.70 -22.48
CA THR A 277 -15.94 -12.61 -22.70
C THR A 277 -16.41 -14.00 -23.08
N ALA A 278 -15.89 -14.54 -24.17
CA ALA A 278 -16.15 -15.91 -24.62
C ALA A 278 -14.98 -16.84 -24.30
N ILE A 279 -15.27 -17.98 -23.68
CA ILE A 279 -14.31 -19.05 -23.40
C ILE A 279 -14.70 -20.33 -24.13
N ARG A 280 -13.73 -21.17 -24.47
CA ARG A 280 -13.98 -22.47 -25.12
C ARG A 280 -13.43 -23.59 -24.28
N GLU A 281 -14.27 -24.60 -24.09
CA GLU A 281 -13.92 -25.82 -23.36
C GLU A 281 -14.29 -27.04 -24.21
N THR A 282 -13.62 -28.16 -23.96
CA THR A 282 -13.95 -29.44 -24.59
C THR A 282 -14.66 -30.29 -23.56
N LYS A 283 -15.93 -30.63 -23.81
CA LYS A 283 -16.73 -31.53 -22.96
C LYS A 283 -17.25 -32.67 -23.84
N ASN A 284 -17.04 -33.92 -23.43
CA ASN A 284 -17.46 -35.11 -24.18
C ASN A 284 -17.02 -35.09 -25.66
N ASN A 285 -15.75 -34.72 -25.93
CA ASN A 285 -15.19 -34.54 -27.28
C ASN A 285 -15.90 -33.50 -28.18
N GLN A 286 -16.80 -32.68 -27.62
CA GLN A 286 -17.40 -31.56 -28.31
C GLN A 286 -16.85 -30.24 -27.76
N ARG A 287 -16.57 -29.31 -28.67
CA ARG A 287 -16.09 -27.98 -28.32
C ARG A 287 -17.27 -27.07 -28.04
N ILE A 288 -17.44 -26.67 -26.80
CA ILE A 288 -18.48 -25.75 -26.35
C ILE A 288 -17.87 -24.35 -26.19
N THR A 289 -18.65 -23.32 -26.55
CA THR A 289 -18.28 -21.92 -26.28
C THR A 289 -19.22 -21.40 -25.20
N LEU A 290 -18.66 -20.96 -24.09
CA LEU A 290 -19.36 -20.38 -22.96
C LEU A 290 -19.09 -18.87 -22.93
N LYS A 291 -20.00 -18.10 -22.34
CA LYS A 291 -19.89 -16.64 -22.30
C LYS A 291 -20.13 -16.10 -20.90
N TYR A 292 -19.41 -15.03 -20.57
CA TYR A 292 -19.75 -14.15 -19.48
C TYR A 292 -20.73 -13.09 -20.00
N GLU A 293 -21.88 -12.96 -19.37
CA GLU A 293 -22.98 -12.14 -19.88
C GLU A 293 -23.44 -11.17 -18.81
N ALA A 294 -23.48 -9.88 -19.12
CA ALA A 294 -24.06 -8.89 -18.22
C ALA A 294 -25.56 -9.19 -18.05
N VAL A 295 -26.03 -9.20 -16.80
CA VAL A 295 -27.44 -9.47 -16.46
C VAL A 295 -28.23 -8.17 -16.42
N ASN A 296 -27.59 -7.08 -16.03
CA ASN A 296 -28.15 -5.73 -16.02
C ASN A 296 -27.23 -4.75 -16.78
N ASP A 297 -27.51 -3.45 -16.67
CA ASP A 297 -26.67 -2.39 -17.26
C ASP A 297 -25.36 -2.22 -16.47
N TRP A 298 -24.55 -3.29 -16.47
CA TRP A 298 -23.32 -3.40 -15.71
C TRP A 298 -22.35 -2.26 -16.01
N GLU A 299 -22.27 -1.79 -17.26
CA GLU A 299 -21.32 -0.74 -17.65
C GLU A 299 -21.64 0.58 -16.94
N ASN A 300 -22.92 0.96 -16.93
CA ASN A 300 -23.38 2.25 -16.40
C ASN A 300 -23.85 2.20 -14.93
N ALA A 301 -23.77 1.04 -14.28
CA ALA A 301 -24.12 0.92 -12.87
C ALA A 301 -23.19 1.80 -12.02
N SER A 302 -23.78 2.69 -11.23
CA SER A 302 -23.14 3.57 -10.26
C SER A 302 -23.88 3.50 -8.92
N HIS A 303 -23.40 4.24 -7.91
CA HIS A 303 -23.96 4.24 -6.55
C HIS A 303 -24.16 2.82 -6.02
N LEU A 304 -23.15 1.97 -6.21
CA LEU A 304 -23.28 0.55 -5.97
C LEU A 304 -23.55 0.26 -4.49
N ALA A 305 -24.39 -0.73 -4.22
CA ALA A 305 -24.64 -1.24 -2.89
C ALA A 305 -23.33 -1.67 -2.23
N SER A 306 -23.30 -1.63 -0.90
CA SER A 306 -22.11 -1.99 -0.15
C SER A 306 -21.94 -3.50 -0.05
N LEU A 307 -20.69 -3.97 0.05
CA LEU A 307 -20.36 -5.36 0.30
C LEU A 307 -21.03 -5.86 1.60
N ARG A 308 -21.06 -5.01 2.64
CA ARG A 308 -21.73 -5.31 3.91
C ARG A 308 -23.22 -5.59 3.70
N GLU A 309 -23.92 -4.73 2.98
CA GLU A 309 -25.35 -4.89 2.69
C GLU A 309 -25.66 -6.23 1.99
N ILE A 310 -24.78 -6.66 1.07
CA ILE A 310 -24.90 -7.94 0.37
C ILE A 310 -24.65 -9.11 1.32
N LEU A 311 -23.56 -9.08 2.10
CA LEU A 311 -23.18 -10.18 2.98
C LEU A 311 -24.11 -10.33 4.19
N ASP A 312 -24.62 -9.22 4.76
CA ASP A 312 -25.56 -9.22 5.87
C ASP A 312 -26.87 -9.93 5.50
N LYS A 313 -27.36 -9.78 4.27
CA LYS A 313 -28.53 -10.51 3.75
C LYS A 313 -28.35 -12.02 3.76
N TRP A 314 -27.11 -12.49 3.67
CA TRP A 314 -26.75 -13.91 3.73
C TRP A 314 -26.22 -14.32 5.11
N ASN A 315 -26.23 -13.41 6.09
CA ASN A 315 -25.69 -13.61 7.43
C ASN A 315 -24.22 -14.11 7.39
N ILE A 316 -23.43 -13.52 6.49
CA ILE A 316 -22.00 -13.76 6.35
C ILE A 316 -21.26 -12.54 6.89
N ASP A 317 -20.38 -12.76 7.87
CA ASP A 317 -19.45 -11.72 8.32
C ASP A 317 -18.02 -12.23 8.18
N ILE A 318 -17.28 -11.60 7.28
CA ILE A 318 -15.86 -11.83 7.06
C ILE A 318 -15.04 -10.56 7.33
N GLU A 319 -15.67 -9.54 7.91
CA GLU A 319 -14.98 -8.31 8.23
C GLU A 319 -13.95 -8.59 9.31
N MET A 320 -12.71 -8.20 9.04
CA MET A 320 -11.71 -8.20 10.10
C MET A 320 -12.06 -7.14 11.13
N SER A 321 -11.98 -7.51 12.41
CA SER A 321 -12.00 -6.54 13.48
C SER A 321 -10.82 -5.56 13.33
N TYR A 322 -10.98 -4.33 13.82
CA TYR A 322 -9.88 -3.37 13.84
C TYR A 322 -8.64 -3.93 14.54
N LYS A 323 -8.87 -4.66 15.65
CA LYS A 323 -7.82 -5.29 16.44
C LYS A 323 -7.06 -6.33 15.62
N ASP A 324 -7.74 -7.18 14.86
CA ASP A 324 -7.11 -8.21 14.05
C ASP A 324 -6.39 -7.61 12.84
N PHE A 325 -6.95 -6.54 12.26
CA PHE A 325 -6.29 -5.80 11.18
C PHE A 325 -5.00 -5.13 11.67
N ALA A 326 -5.07 -4.40 12.79
CA ALA A 326 -3.90 -3.81 13.42
C ALA A 326 -2.87 -4.89 13.82
N GLN A 327 -3.32 -6.01 14.37
CA GLN A 327 -2.45 -7.13 14.70
C GLN A 327 -1.79 -7.74 13.45
N GLN A 328 -2.51 -7.89 12.34
CA GLN A 328 -1.94 -8.38 11.08
C GLN A 328 -0.86 -7.44 10.55
N GLN A 329 -1.07 -6.11 10.64
CA GLN A 329 -0.05 -5.12 10.28
C GLN A 329 1.15 -5.14 11.23
N HIS A 330 0.92 -5.32 12.53
CA HIS A 330 2.01 -5.48 13.51
C HIS A 330 2.80 -6.78 13.29
N ASP A 331 2.13 -7.91 13.06
CA ASP A 331 2.79 -9.19 12.79
C ASP A 331 3.61 -9.16 11.49
N ARG A 332 3.15 -8.38 10.50
CA ARG A 332 3.92 -8.06 9.29
C ARG A 332 5.22 -7.34 9.66
N ILE A 333 5.15 -6.27 10.45
CA ILE A 333 6.31 -5.48 10.89
C ILE A 333 7.29 -6.29 11.75
N TYR A 334 6.79 -7.14 12.67
CA TYR A 334 7.64 -8.01 13.48
C TYR A 334 8.29 -9.15 12.68
N GLY A 335 7.76 -9.45 11.50
CA GLY A 335 8.27 -10.47 10.58
C GLY A 335 9.42 -10.00 9.68
N VAL A 336 9.83 -8.73 9.74
CA VAL A 336 10.98 -8.20 8.99
C VAL A 336 12.26 -8.86 9.52
N GLN A 337 12.84 -9.76 8.73
CA GLN A 337 14.03 -10.55 9.11
C GLN A 337 15.12 -10.53 8.04
N ILE A 338 14.88 -9.79 6.96
CA ILE A 338 15.82 -9.56 5.86
C ILE A 338 15.98 -8.05 5.75
N LYS A 339 17.23 -7.59 5.72
CA LYS A 339 17.59 -6.18 5.54
C LYS A 339 17.57 -5.81 4.06
N ASP A 340 17.60 -4.51 3.75
CA ASP A 340 17.56 -3.99 2.38
C ASP A 340 18.73 -4.49 1.51
N ASP A 341 19.87 -4.82 2.13
CA ASP A 341 21.03 -5.43 1.48
C ASP A 341 20.89 -6.94 1.20
N GLY A 342 19.73 -7.53 1.52
CA GLY A 342 19.43 -8.95 1.35
C GLY A 342 20.01 -9.86 2.45
N THR A 343 20.65 -9.30 3.48
CA THR A 343 21.17 -10.10 4.60
C THR A 343 20.06 -10.49 5.57
N ILE A 344 20.14 -11.72 6.09
CA ILE A 344 19.23 -12.18 7.14
C ILE A 344 19.67 -11.56 8.45
N GLU A 345 18.73 -10.96 9.16
CA GLU A 345 18.97 -10.35 10.44
C GLU A 345 19.43 -11.39 11.48
N GLN A 346 20.38 -11.01 12.32
CA GLN A 346 20.82 -11.89 13.39
C GLN A 346 19.73 -12.04 14.47
N MET A 347 19.46 -13.29 14.86
CA MET A 347 18.58 -13.59 15.98
C MET A 347 19.32 -13.35 17.31
N ASN A 348 18.69 -12.66 18.26
CA ASN A 348 19.27 -12.46 19.58
C ASN A 348 19.22 -13.75 20.43
N ASP A 349 20.11 -13.85 21.42
CA ASP A 349 20.28 -15.08 22.20
C ASP A 349 19.05 -15.46 23.03
N GLU A 350 18.30 -14.48 23.56
CA GLU A 350 17.07 -14.72 24.32
C GLU A 350 16.00 -15.39 23.45
N LEU A 351 15.80 -14.89 22.23
CA LEU A 351 14.86 -15.45 21.26
C LEU A 351 15.37 -16.78 20.69
N ALA A 352 16.67 -16.92 20.45
CA ALA A 352 17.27 -18.16 19.97
C ALA A 352 17.11 -19.30 20.98
N GLN A 353 17.37 -19.04 22.27
CA GLN A 353 17.14 -20.01 23.33
C GLN A 353 15.66 -20.39 23.43
N ALA A 354 14.76 -19.40 23.46
CA ALA A 354 13.33 -19.66 23.51
C ALA A 354 12.86 -20.50 22.30
N CYS A 355 13.46 -20.30 21.12
CA CYS A 355 13.20 -21.14 19.95
C CYS A 355 13.65 -22.59 20.19
N VAL A 356 14.88 -22.81 20.67
CA VAL A 356 15.41 -24.14 20.99
C VAL A 356 14.57 -24.87 22.04
N ASP A 357 14.16 -24.18 23.10
CA ASP A 357 13.33 -24.72 24.18
C ASP A 357 11.91 -25.13 23.71
N GLY A 358 11.45 -24.46 22.64
CA GLY A 358 10.16 -24.72 22.00
C GLY A 358 10.16 -25.91 21.03
N LEU A 359 11.34 -26.34 20.55
CA LEU A 359 11.51 -27.46 19.59
C LEU A 359 11.39 -28.82 20.29
N LYS A 360 10.22 -29.09 20.86
CA LYS A 360 9.90 -30.34 21.56
C LYS A 360 8.53 -30.84 21.16
N ASN A 361 8.33 -32.15 21.28
CA ASN A 361 7.09 -32.86 20.97
C ASN A 361 6.63 -32.71 19.51
N LEU A 362 7.56 -32.47 18.58
CA LEU A 362 7.26 -32.38 17.14
C LEU A 362 7.35 -33.75 16.46
N GLU A 363 6.50 -33.99 15.46
CA GLU A 363 6.69 -35.08 14.50
C GLU A 363 7.52 -34.56 13.31
N ILE A 364 8.70 -35.16 13.09
CA ILE A 364 9.70 -34.66 12.15
C ILE A 364 9.85 -35.61 10.95
N HIS A 365 9.66 -35.04 9.77
CA HIS A 365 9.63 -35.73 8.49
C HIS A 365 10.90 -35.45 7.68
N ASN A 366 11.21 -36.35 6.74
CA ASN A 366 12.41 -36.21 5.90
C ASN A 366 12.21 -35.20 4.76
N TYR A 367 11.06 -35.29 4.08
CA TYR A 367 10.83 -34.54 2.85
C TYR A 367 10.28 -33.15 3.17
N PRO A 368 10.75 -32.11 2.48
CA PRO A 368 10.22 -30.77 2.66
C PRO A 368 8.80 -30.72 2.10
N GLN A 369 7.83 -30.54 2.99
CA GLN A 369 6.49 -30.06 2.69
C GLN A 369 6.37 -28.59 3.10
N PRO A 370 5.32 -27.88 2.67
CA PRO A 370 4.98 -26.59 3.26
C PRO A 370 5.02 -26.67 4.79
N ILE A 371 5.72 -25.73 5.44
CA ILE A 371 5.96 -25.75 6.89
C ILE A 371 4.67 -25.77 7.71
N ASN A 372 3.53 -25.30 7.18
CA ASN A 372 2.24 -25.39 7.86
C ASN A 372 1.63 -26.80 7.86
N MET A 373 2.10 -27.71 7.00
CA MET A 373 1.64 -29.09 6.91
C MET A 373 2.49 -30.02 7.77
N GLU A 374 3.81 -30.03 7.57
CA GLU A 374 4.73 -30.92 8.30
C GLU A 374 6.04 -30.21 8.63
N VAL A 375 6.65 -30.58 9.77
CA VAL A 375 8.00 -30.12 10.12
C VAL A 375 9.02 -31.03 9.45
N SER A 376 9.89 -30.44 8.62
CA SER A 376 10.99 -31.17 8.01
C SER A 376 12.27 -31.06 8.83
N LEU A 377 13.07 -32.13 8.84
CA LEU A 377 14.36 -32.13 9.49
C LEU A 377 15.30 -31.06 8.90
N LEU A 378 15.23 -30.85 7.58
CA LEU A 378 15.96 -29.79 6.89
C LEU A 378 15.62 -28.40 7.42
N SER A 379 14.32 -28.09 7.62
CA SER A 379 13.91 -26.78 8.13
C SER A 379 14.40 -26.51 9.55
N ILE A 380 14.47 -27.53 10.40
CA ILE A 380 15.04 -27.39 11.75
C ILE A 380 16.55 -27.10 11.66
N PHE A 381 17.29 -27.85 10.84
CA PHE A 381 18.72 -27.62 10.68
C PHE A 381 19.04 -26.24 10.10
N CYS A 382 18.33 -25.78 9.06
CA CYS A 382 18.45 -24.40 8.56
C CYS A 382 18.30 -23.38 9.70
N GLY A 383 17.34 -23.61 10.59
CA GLY A 383 17.14 -22.80 11.78
C GLY A 383 18.31 -22.81 12.74
N LEU A 384 18.71 -23.99 13.21
CA LEU A 384 19.75 -24.13 14.22
C LEU A 384 21.12 -23.65 13.72
N TYR A 385 21.50 -23.96 12.47
CA TYR A 385 22.75 -23.44 11.89
C TYR A 385 22.73 -21.92 11.69
N GLY A 386 21.55 -21.31 11.64
CA GLY A 386 21.40 -19.86 11.63
C GLY A 386 21.62 -19.19 12.99
N ILE A 387 21.65 -19.94 14.10
CA ILE A 387 21.93 -19.41 15.42
C ILE A 387 23.45 -19.20 15.56
N THR A 388 23.85 -17.97 15.85
CA THR A 388 25.26 -17.59 15.98
C THR A 388 25.86 -18.06 17.30
N ASN A 389 25.09 -18.05 18.39
CA ASN A 389 25.52 -18.58 19.68
C ASN A 389 25.70 -20.11 19.61
N GLU A 390 26.95 -20.56 19.69
CA GLU A 390 27.32 -21.96 19.49
C GLU A 390 26.77 -22.89 20.57
N SER A 391 26.65 -22.40 21.81
CA SER A 391 26.12 -23.20 22.93
C SER A 391 24.64 -23.49 22.71
N ILE A 392 23.86 -22.47 22.37
CA ILE A 392 22.43 -22.59 22.07
C ILE A 392 22.22 -23.51 20.86
N ARG A 393 23.03 -23.34 19.81
CA ARG A 393 22.99 -24.19 18.62
C ARG A 393 23.26 -25.65 18.98
N ALA A 394 24.32 -25.93 19.74
CA ALA A 394 24.69 -27.30 20.13
C ALA A 394 23.60 -27.97 20.98
N GLU A 395 22.99 -27.23 21.91
CA GLU A 395 21.83 -27.69 22.68
C GLU A 395 20.67 -28.05 21.76
N GLY A 396 20.29 -27.15 20.84
CA GLY A 396 19.23 -27.40 19.87
C GLY A 396 19.48 -28.65 19.02
N MET A 397 20.73 -28.89 18.60
CA MET A 397 21.08 -30.10 17.85
C MET A 397 20.89 -31.39 18.66
N MET A 398 21.20 -31.38 19.97
CA MET A 398 20.94 -32.52 20.85
C MET A 398 19.43 -32.73 21.06
N ASN A 399 18.69 -31.64 21.23
CA ASN A 399 17.25 -31.65 21.52
C ASN A 399 16.41 -32.29 20.41
N ILE A 400 16.86 -32.25 19.14
CA ILE A 400 16.14 -32.84 18.00
C ILE A 400 15.77 -34.30 18.28
N ARG A 401 16.76 -35.14 18.62
CA ARG A 401 16.52 -36.58 18.84
C ARG A 401 15.99 -36.87 20.25
N GLN A 402 16.29 -36.00 21.20
CA GLN A 402 15.93 -36.22 22.60
C GLN A 402 14.44 -35.94 22.88
N PHE A 403 13.88 -34.90 22.28
CA PHE A 403 12.55 -34.40 22.62
C PHE A 403 11.53 -34.49 21.49
N ASN A 404 11.90 -35.00 20.32
CA ASN A 404 11.00 -35.08 19.16
C ASN A 404 10.95 -36.48 18.56
N LYS A 405 9.90 -36.73 17.77
CA LYS A 405 9.66 -38.02 17.13
C LYS A 405 10.02 -37.93 15.66
N LEU A 406 11.12 -38.58 15.26
CA LEU A 406 11.56 -38.64 13.88
C LEU A 406 10.90 -39.82 13.16
N SER A 407 10.45 -39.59 11.93
CA SER A 407 10.12 -40.69 11.03
C SER A 407 11.37 -41.53 10.73
N ALA A 408 11.18 -42.82 10.41
CA ALA A 408 12.30 -43.72 10.09
C ALA A 408 13.17 -43.20 8.92
N ASN A 409 12.55 -42.51 7.95
CA ASN A 409 13.27 -41.89 6.85
C ASN A 409 14.00 -40.62 7.28
N ALA A 410 13.45 -39.82 8.20
CA ALA A 410 14.14 -38.63 8.72
C ALA A 410 15.39 -39.05 9.50
N ASP A 411 15.29 -40.10 10.33
CA ASP A 411 16.43 -40.59 11.11
C ASP A 411 17.54 -41.17 10.22
N LYS A 412 17.20 -41.95 9.18
CA LYS A 412 18.16 -42.45 8.20
C LYS A 412 18.91 -41.34 7.45
N ASN A 413 18.24 -40.21 7.18
CA ASN A 413 18.80 -39.11 6.40
C ASN A 413 19.34 -37.96 7.27
N TYR A 414 19.49 -38.18 8.59
CA TYR A 414 19.82 -37.13 9.54
C TYR A 414 21.09 -36.34 9.17
N GLY A 415 22.19 -37.05 8.86
CA GLY A 415 23.45 -36.40 8.48
C GLY A 415 23.34 -35.58 7.19
N GLN A 416 22.64 -36.11 6.19
CA GLN A 416 22.45 -35.40 4.91
C GLN A 416 21.59 -34.15 5.08
N ALA A 417 20.53 -34.22 5.90
CA ALA A 417 19.69 -33.07 6.23
C ALA A 417 20.48 -32.01 7.01
N SER A 418 21.35 -32.42 7.93
CA SER A 418 22.25 -31.52 8.69
C SER A 418 23.16 -30.73 7.75
N SER A 419 23.92 -31.41 6.89
CA SER A 419 24.83 -30.76 5.93
C SER A 419 24.09 -29.87 4.92
N ASN A 420 22.85 -30.22 4.55
CA ASN A 420 22.04 -29.40 3.66
C ASN A 420 21.51 -28.15 4.38
N GLY A 421 21.13 -28.26 5.65
CA GLY A 421 20.67 -27.13 6.45
C GLY A 421 21.76 -26.11 6.71
N GLU A 422 22.99 -26.57 6.98
CA GLU A 422 24.18 -25.73 7.16
C GLU A 422 24.48 -24.83 5.94
N ARG A 423 24.17 -25.31 4.72
CA ARG A 423 24.35 -24.53 3.49
C ARG A 423 23.34 -23.40 3.31
N LYS A 424 22.24 -23.40 4.07
CA LYS A 424 21.16 -22.42 3.98
C LYS A 424 20.70 -22.00 5.38
N PRO A 425 21.58 -21.37 6.18
CA PRO A 425 21.25 -20.97 7.53
C PRO A 425 20.20 -19.85 7.50
N ASN A 426 19.15 -20.02 8.29
CA ASN A 426 18.12 -19.01 8.51
C ASN A 426 17.48 -19.25 9.88
N PRO A 427 17.93 -18.58 10.95
CA PRO A 427 17.46 -18.86 12.30
C PRO A 427 15.97 -18.61 12.48
N TRP A 428 15.41 -17.67 11.72
CA TRP A 428 14.03 -17.26 11.88
C TRP A 428 12.99 -18.28 11.43
N ILE A 429 13.39 -19.29 10.64
CA ILE A 429 12.52 -20.42 10.29
C ILE A 429 12.01 -21.14 11.55
N LEU A 430 12.76 -21.10 12.66
CA LEU A 430 12.37 -21.69 13.94
C LEU A 430 11.10 -21.03 14.49
N THR A 431 10.98 -19.70 14.38
CA THR A 431 9.78 -18.98 14.81
C THR A 431 8.55 -19.41 14.00
N LYS A 432 8.74 -19.69 12.69
CA LYS A 432 7.67 -20.16 11.80
C LYS A 432 7.26 -21.60 12.13
N ILE A 433 8.21 -22.47 12.43
CA ILE A 433 7.94 -23.84 12.89
C ILE A 433 7.08 -23.80 14.16
N LEU A 434 7.48 -23.01 15.15
CA LEU A 434 6.75 -22.89 16.41
C LEU A 434 5.36 -22.29 16.21
N ARG A 435 5.22 -21.27 15.36
CA ARG A 435 3.90 -20.70 15.03
C ARG A 435 2.93 -21.73 14.45
N CYS A 436 3.43 -22.63 13.60
CA CYS A 436 2.59 -23.64 12.94
C CYS A 436 2.34 -24.88 13.80
N HIS A 437 3.35 -25.35 14.54
CA HIS A 437 3.33 -26.67 15.19
C HIS A 437 3.38 -26.64 16.71
N ASN A 438 3.58 -25.47 17.31
CA ASN A 438 3.55 -25.26 18.75
C ASN A 438 2.90 -23.89 19.08
N LYS A 439 1.65 -23.73 18.62
CA LYS A 439 0.94 -22.44 18.58
C LYS A 439 0.85 -21.77 19.96
N ASP A 440 0.53 -22.54 21.00
CA ASP A 440 0.38 -22.00 22.36
C ASP A 440 1.70 -21.44 22.89
N TYR A 441 2.80 -22.18 22.68
CA TYR A 441 4.14 -21.72 23.05
C TYR A 441 4.56 -20.49 22.23
N TYR A 442 4.22 -20.47 20.94
CA TYR A 442 4.50 -19.32 20.08
C TYR A 442 3.80 -18.06 20.60
N GLU A 443 2.49 -18.12 20.87
CA GLU A 443 1.73 -16.96 21.34
C GLU A 443 2.17 -16.49 22.73
N GLN A 444 2.50 -17.42 23.64
CA GLN A 444 2.86 -17.08 25.02
C GLN A 444 4.31 -16.63 25.21
N ILE A 445 5.26 -17.18 24.43
CA ILE A 445 6.70 -16.99 24.66
C ILE A 445 7.36 -16.28 23.46
N ILE A 446 7.21 -16.83 22.26
CA ILE A 446 7.95 -16.33 21.09
C ILE A 446 7.44 -14.95 20.66
N LYS A 447 6.13 -14.75 20.57
CA LYS A 447 5.51 -13.50 20.10
C LYS A 447 5.84 -12.30 21.00
N PRO A 448 5.78 -12.39 22.33
CA PRO A 448 6.26 -11.32 23.21
C PRO A 448 7.75 -10.98 23.01
N LEU A 449 8.60 -11.98 22.81
CA LEU A 449 10.04 -11.77 22.56
C LEU A 449 10.30 -11.10 21.21
N LEU A 450 9.55 -11.46 20.16
CA LEU A 450 9.59 -10.77 18.86
C LEU A 450 9.23 -9.29 19.00
N LYS A 451 8.16 -8.98 19.74
CA LYS A 451 7.75 -7.61 20.03
C LYS A 451 8.83 -6.83 20.79
N LYS A 452 9.39 -7.40 21.87
CA LYS A 452 10.46 -6.80 22.66
C LYS A 452 11.69 -6.49 21.80
N ASN A 453 12.08 -7.41 20.92
CA ASN A 453 13.23 -7.24 20.03
C ASN A 453 13.02 -6.09 19.03
N TYR A 454 11.82 -5.98 18.45
CA TYR A 454 11.49 -4.86 17.56
C TYR A 454 11.55 -3.51 18.27
N GLU A 455 10.95 -3.39 19.46
CA GLU A 455 10.98 -2.14 20.25
C GLU A 455 12.40 -1.73 20.64
N ALA A 456 13.26 -2.69 20.98
CA ALA A 456 14.67 -2.43 21.26
C ALA A 456 15.38 -1.85 20.02
N LYS A 457 15.19 -2.46 18.84
CA LYS A 457 15.77 -1.96 17.58
C LYS A 457 15.26 -0.58 17.20
N LYS A 458 13.96 -0.31 17.38
CA LYS A 458 13.40 1.01 17.14
C LYS A 458 14.09 2.06 18.01
N LYS A 459 14.32 1.75 19.29
CA LYS A 459 15.08 2.62 20.21
C LYS A 459 16.55 2.76 19.81
N GLU A 460 17.20 1.68 19.40
CA GLU A 460 18.60 1.72 18.92
C GLU A 460 18.74 2.58 17.66
N LYS A 461 17.83 2.44 16.69
CA LYS A 461 17.76 3.32 15.51
C LYS A 461 17.54 4.77 15.92
N GLN A 462 16.62 5.03 16.84
CA GLN A 462 16.40 6.38 17.37
C GLN A 462 17.66 6.95 18.04
N ILE A 463 18.39 6.14 18.81
CA ILE A 463 19.65 6.55 19.44
C ILE A 463 20.72 6.82 18.38
N LEU A 464 20.85 5.96 17.37
CA LEU A 464 21.81 6.14 16.27
C LEU A 464 21.52 7.42 15.49
N ILE A 465 20.25 7.68 15.18
CA ILE A 465 19.79 8.94 14.57
C ILE A 465 20.17 10.11 15.49
N ASN A 466 19.84 10.06 16.78
CA ASN A 466 20.15 11.09 17.77
C ASN A 466 21.67 11.33 17.97
N GLN A 467 22.52 10.32 17.74
CA GLN A 467 23.97 10.43 17.83
C GLN A 467 24.61 10.95 16.53
N THR A 468 23.99 10.66 15.37
CA THR A 468 24.45 11.12 14.05
C THR A 468 23.95 12.54 13.74
N LEU A 469 22.86 12.95 14.40
CA LEU A 469 22.36 14.32 14.43
C LEU A 469 23.43 15.26 15.01
N ILE A 470 23.99 16.11 14.14
CA ILE A 470 24.77 17.28 14.58
C ILE A 470 23.81 18.15 15.43
N PRO A 471 24.22 18.61 16.63
CA PRO A 471 23.36 19.46 17.47
C PRO A 471 22.78 20.60 16.64
N ASN A 472 21.43 20.70 16.59
CA ASN A 472 20.57 21.67 15.90
C ASN A 472 21.15 23.09 15.77
N LYS A 473 22.17 23.26 14.94
CA LYS A 473 22.73 24.54 14.52
C LYS A 473 22.60 24.56 13.01
N ILE A 474 21.47 25.09 12.57
CA ILE A 474 21.24 25.43 11.18
C ILE A 474 22.39 26.36 10.75
N ASP A 475 23.21 25.90 9.81
CA ASP A 475 24.29 26.69 9.24
C ASP A 475 23.74 27.53 8.10
N LEU A 476 23.72 28.86 8.27
CA LEU A 476 23.28 29.81 7.24
C LEU A 476 24.33 30.05 6.15
N THR A 477 25.57 29.58 6.34
CA THR A 477 26.64 29.67 5.32
C THR A 477 26.62 28.50 4.34
N ASP A 478 26.00 27.38 4.72
CA ASP A 478 25.68 26.27 3.84
C ASP A 478 24.59 26.70 2.85
N ASP A 479 24.71 26.40 1.56
CA ASP A 479 23.71 26.73 0.54
C ASP A 479 22.62 25.64 0.39
N PHE A 480 22.70 24.56 1.18
CA PHE A 480 21.72 23.49 1.20
C PHE A 480 20.34 23.99 1.69
N THR A 481 19.30 23.65 0.94
CA THR A 481 17.90 24.10 1.13
C THR A 481 16.90 22.97 0.86
N LEU A 482 15.62 23.20 1.18
CA LEU A 482 14.54 22.26 0.87
C LEU A 482 14.49 21.85 -0.61
N LEU A 483 14.83 22.76 -1.53
CA LEU A 483 14.87 22.48 -2.96
C LEU A 483 15.86 21.35 -3.30
N HIS A 484 17.00 21.29 -2.61
CA HIS A 484 17.99 20.24 -2.81
C HIS A 484 17.46 18.88 -2.35
N ILE A 485 16.71 18.84 -1.24
CA ILE A 485 16.04 17.62 -0.76
C ILE A 485 15.00 17.14 -1.78
N GLN A 486 14.17 18.06 -2.28
CA GLN A 486 13.17 17.77 -3.31
C GLN A 486 13.83 17.24 -4.60
N GLN A 487 14.96 17.83 -5.03
CA GLN A 487 15.71 17.36 -6.19
C GLN A 487 16.30 15.96 -5.97
N LYS A 488 16.93 15.71 -4.82
CA LYS A 488 17.46 14.39 -4.46
C LYS A 488 16.35 13.34 -4.43
N ALA A 489 15.18 13.68 -3.88
CA ALA A 489 14.02 12.80 -3.86
C ALA A 489 13.50 12.52 -5.28
N ALA A 490 13.33 13.56 -6.11
CA ALA A 490 12.88 13.43 -7.50
C ALA A 490 13.83 12.60 -8.36
N ASN A 491 15.14 12.68 -8.09
CA ASN A 491 16.18 11.93 -8.79
C ASN A 491 16.39 10.51 -8.22
N GLY A 492 15.73 10.15 -7.11
CA GLY A 492 15.90 8.87 -6.44
C GLY A 492 17.29 8.67 -5.82
N GLU A 493 17.92 9.75 -5.36
CA GLU A 493 19.28 9.74 -4.78
C GLU A 493 19.33 9.29 -3.32
N TYR A 494 18.16 9.11 -2.67
CA TYR A 494 18.07 8.58 -1.31
C TYR A 494 18.02 7.06 -1.32
N GLU A 495 18.98 6.44 -0.63
CA GLU A 495 19.03 4.98 -0.49
C GLU A 495 18.16 4.49 0.68
N ASN A 496 17.92 5.34 1.68
CA ASN A 496 17.12 5.03 2.87
C ASN A 496 16.56 6.31 3.54
N GLU A 497 15.63 6.11 4.47
CA GLU A 497 14.97 7.20 5.23
C GLU A 497 15.96 7.97 6.13
N GLU A 498 17.05 7.34 6.58
CA GLU A 498 18.05 7.96 7.45
C GLU A 498 18.76 9.13 6.75
N GLN A 499 19.06 9.00 5.45
CA GLN A 499 19.65 10.07 4.64
C GLN A 499 18.71 11.27 4.46
N ILE A 500 17.39 11.01 4.38
CA ILE A 500 16.37 12.07 4.30
C ILE A 500 16.33 12.84 5.62
N VAL A 501 16.30 12.12 6.75
CA VAL A 501 16.34 12.72 8.08
C VAL A 501 17.62 13.56 8.26
N MET A 502 18.78 13.04 7.86
CA MET A 502 20.05 13.78 7.93
C MET A 502 20.01 15.09 7.13
N ASP A 503 19.47 15.07 5.90
CA ASP A 503 19.36 16.28 5.09
C ASP A 503 18.31 17.26 5.64
N LEU A 504 17.18 16.77 6.15
CA LEU A 504 16.16 17.62 6.81
C LEU A 504 16.75 18.35 8.01
N THR A 505 17.68 17.75 8.75
CA THR A 505 18.24 18.36 9.96
C THR A 505 19.23 19.49 9.70
N LYS A 506 19.70 19.62 8.45
CA LYS A 506 20.48 20.79 8.00
C LYS A 506 19.63 22.04 7.86
N ILE A 507 18.32 21.85 7.63
CA ILE A 507 17.39 22.93 7.31
C ILE A 507 16.29 23.10 8.35
N ILE A 508 15.95 22.08 9.14
CA ILE A 508 14.89 22.13 10.16
C ILE A 508 15.48 21.85 11.53
N ALA A 509 15.14 22.70 12.50
CA ALA A 509 15.43 22.52 13.91
C ALA A 509 14.16 22.69 14.74
N TYR A 510 14.11 22.01 15.88
CA TYR A 510 12.97 22.05 16.81
C TYR A 510 13.38 22.74 18.11
N TYR A 511 12.46 23.54 18.67
CA TYR A 511 12.55 24.00 20.05
C TYR A 511 11.18 23.87 20.74
N ALA A 512 11.19 23.25 21.92
CA ALA A 512 10.01 23.12 22.77
C ALA A 512 9.65 24.50 23.36
N GLY A 513 8.57 25.11 22.88
CA GLY A 513 8.03 26.33 23.46
C GLY A 513 7.25 26.04 24.75
N GLU A 514 7.03 27.07 25.58
CA GLU A 514 6.27 26.92 26.83
C GLU A 514 4.77 26.65 26.60
N THR A 515 4.24 27.02 25.42
CA THR A 515 2.81 26.92 25.07
C THR A 515 2.54 26.09 23.82
N GLU A 516 3.44 26.13 22.83
CA GLU A 516 3.34 25.37 21.57
C GLU A 516 4.72 24.99 21.05
N ASP A 517 4.78 23.87 20.33
CA ASP A 517 5.98 23.38 19.66
C ASP A 517 6.25 24.19 18.38
N VAL A 518 7.43 24.80 18.27
CA VAL A 518 7.80 25.66 17.14
C VAL A 518 8.99 25.07 16.38
N TYR A 519 8.85 24.98 15.06
CA TYR A 519 9.91 24.55 14.16
C TYR A 519 10.61 25.76 13.54
N MET A 520 11.94 25.70 13.49
CA MET A 520 12.78 26.62 12.72
C MET A 520 13.11 25.96 11.38
N ILE A 521 12.87 26.64 10.27
CA ILE A 521 13.26 26.18 8.93
C ILE A 521 14.13 27.21 8.21
N LYS A 522 15.19 26.73 7.56
CA LYS A 522 16.10 27.50 6.71
C LYS A 522 15.54 27.60 5.31
N GLU A 523 15.29 28.83 4.85
CA GLU A 523 14.72 29.10 3.53
C GLU A 523 15.43 30.26 2.83
N PHE A 524 15.35 30.28 1.51
CA PHE A 524 15.88 31.37 0.70
C PHE A 524 14.84 32.49 0.61
N ASP A 525 15.16 33.65 1.17
CA ASP A 525 14.33 34.86 1.06
C ASP A 525 14.69 35.60 -0.23
N ALA A 526 13.76 35.60 -1.19
CA ALA A 526 13.96 36.26 -2.48
C ALA A 526 14.01 37.80 -2.40
N ILE A 527 13.46 38.40 -1.33
CA ILE A 527 13.47 39.86 -1.09
C ILE A 527 14.84 40.26 -0.55
N CYS A 528 15.38 39.49 0.39
CA CYS A 528 16.69 39.76 0.98
C CYS A 528 17.86 39.15 0.18
N GLY A 529 17.57 38.24 -0.77
CA GLY A 529 18.56 37.54 -1.58
C GLY A 529 19.51 36.65 -0.77
N THR A 530 19.05 36.15 0.39
CA THR A 530 19.88 35.40 1.34
C THR A 530 19.08 34.32 2.08
N LEU A 531 19.78 33.40 2.74
CA LEU A 531 19.17 32.35 3.55
C LEU A 531 18.82 32.89 4.93
N VAL A 532 17.58 32.66 5.36
CA VAL A 532 17.04 33.13 6.64
C VAL A 532 16.36 31.97 7.38
N ILE A 533 16.16 32.15 8.69
CA ILE A 533 15.44 31.19 9.54
C ILE A 533 14.00 31.70 9.73
N HIS A 534 13.02 30.88 9.37
CA HIS A 534 11.61 31.12 9.67
C HIS A 534 11.15 30.22 10.81
N HIS A 535 10.29 30.77 11.67
CA HIS A 535 9.60 30.02 12.71
C HIS A 535 8.22 29.64 12.19
N LYS A 536 7.87 28.36 12.23
CA LYS A 536 6.63 27.81 11.70
C LYS A 536 6.04 26.79 12.67
N LEU A 537 4.71 26.75 12.71
CA LEU A 537 3.96 25.72 13.41
C LEU A 537 4.04 24.40 12.65
N GLU A 538 3.87 23.30 13.38
CA GLU A 538 3.94 21.92 12.89
C GLU A 538 3.12 21.71 11.61
N GLY A 539 1.84 22.12 11.61
CA GLY A 539 0.95 21.96 10.45
C GLY A 539 1.41 22.70 9.19
N THR A 540 2.14 23.82 9.34
CA THR A 540 2.68 24.59 8.22
C THR A 540 3.90 23.90 7.61
N ILE A 541 4.73 23.28 8.45
CA ILE A 541 5.89 22.50 7.99
C ILE A 541 5.42 21.25 7.22
N TYR A 542 4.43 20.52 7.74
CA TYR A 542 3.92 19.32 7.07
C TYR A 542 3.42 19.60 5.66
N LYS A 543 2.57 20.63 5.48
CA LYS A 543 2.08 21.06 4.16
C LYS A 543 3.20 21.43 3.18
N GLN A 544 4.32 21.90 3.69
CA GLN A 544 5.45 22.32 2.87
C GLN A 544 6.36 21.16 2.47
N LEU A 545 6.44 20.12 3.31
CA LEU A 545 7.17 18.87 3.02
C LEU A 545 6.37 17.89 2.16
N GLU A 546 5.04 18.06 2.07
CA GLU A 546 4.14 17.23 1.25
C GLU A 546 4.22 17.55 -0.26
N LYS A 547 4.86 18.67 -0.62
CA LYS A 547 5.17 19.07 -2.00
C LYS A 547 6.54 18.59 -2.45
#